data_AF-A0A1Y1JVH8-F1
#
_entry.id   AF-A0A1Y1JVH8-F1
#
_cell.length_a   1.000
_cell.length_b   1.000
_cell.length_c   1.000
_cell.angle_alpha   90.00
_cell.angle_beta   90.00
_cell.angle_gamma   90.00
#
_symmetry.space_group_name_H-M   'P 1'
#
loop_
_entity.id
_entity.type
_entity.pdbx_description
1 polymer ?
#
loop_
_entity_poly.entity_id
_entity_poly.type
_entity_poly.pdbx_seq_one_letter_code
_entity_poly.pdbx_strand_id
1 'polypeptide(L)'
;MVLSEENNWEEKLSHLPSYQKYKTLDNVIINGNSNPYCIKDLGTSEEEDIKLCNKIAKNLKSLKDELDKEVKKRGCHYFRHWFQDQISKKYYNRENVSNNNPVAGKLFDFVSLASTSLMNEPGCNGNTHAYPKDWKEEKDLHDYFENYKYIKCDNFDKVTCEKYVNYVDYIYHIYKENFKRCCEEDDPFGSTCDPYFKCENMYKPGDLLTKLKSQLELISNNGEEARENLDVREKATSLSLQLSATGEYEGQIPEVTKDGASLAITDTPSAIEGMYENSDFNMFSNIILTASVLGAILFISYYYRVIKNSVLQYENSTRRGLKLHSSKGEKKIENNLYDNSEEDLSNYDSEDIYMDSKIRRLKVSYNPVQKAYR
;
A
#
# COMPACT_ATOMS: atom_id res chain seq x y z
N MET A 1 7.59 -1.27 -18.68
CA MET A 1 8.44 -1.28 -17.46
C MET A 1 7.80 -0.36 -16.43
N VAL A 2 7.77 -0.70 -15.14
CA VAL A 2 7.06 0.09 -14.10
C VAL A 2 7.40 1.58 -14.10
N LEU A 3 8.67 1.92 -14.37
CA LEU A 3 9.17 3.29 -14.37
C LEU A 3 8.95 4.05 -15.70
N SER A 4 8.29 3.44 -16.70
CA SER A 4 8.02 4.11 -17.98
C SER A 4 6.96 5.20 -17.86
N GLU A 5 7.03 6.21 -18.73
CA GLU A 5 6.04 7.30 -18.82
C GLU A 5 4.62 6.78 -19.10
N GLU A 6 4.50 5.66 -19.83
CA GLU A 6 3.23 4.98 -20.07
C GLU A 6 2.52 4.56 -18.77
N ASN A 7 3.26 4.36 -17.67
CA ASN A 7 2.73 4.01 -16.35
C ASN A 7 2.60 5.22 -15.41
N ASN A 8 2.60 6.44 -15.96
CA ASN A 8 2.26 7.67 -15.23
C ASN A 8 0.74 7.80 -15.03
N TRP A 9 0.16 6.93 -14.20
CA TRP A 9 -1.27 6.89 -13.92
C TRP A 9 -1.77 8.12 -13.15
N GLU A 10 -0.90 8.77 -12.37
CA GLU A 10 -1.20 10.00 -11.64
C GLU A 10 -1.62 11.15 -12.57
N GLU A 11 -0.98 11.25 -13.74
CA GLU A 11 -1.35 12.22 -14.76
C GLU A 11 -2.63 11.80 -15.49
N LYS A 12 -2.71 10.53 -15.91
CA LYS A 12 -3.81 9.99 -16.72
C LYS A 12 -5.15 9.93 -15.99
N LEU A 13 -5.12 9.78 -14.67
CA LEU A 13 -6.28 9.61 -13.79
C LEU A 13 -6.33 10.67 -12.69
N SER A 14 -5.83 11.88 -12.99
CA SER A 14 -5.58 12.93 -12.00
C SER A 14 -6.80 13.46 -11.21
N HIS A 15 -8.01 13.03 -11.58
CA HIS A 15 -9.26 13.26 -10.85
C HIS A 15 -9.43 12.34 -9.63
N LEU A 16 -8.69 11.22 -9.55
CA LEU A 16 -8.80 10.28 -8.43
C LEU A 16 -8.29 10.90 -7.11
N PRO A 17 -8.91 10.56 -5.96
CA PRO A 17 -8.60 11.21 -4.68
C PRO A 17 -7.15 11.10 -4.22
N SER A 18 -6.49 9.97 -4.45
CA SER A 18 -5.09 9.81 -4.01
C SER A 18 -4.17 10.82 -4.70
N TYR A 19 -4.36 11.05 -6.00
CA TYR A 19 -3.59 12.02 -6.78
C TYR A 19 -3.90 13.46 -6.41
N GLN A 20 -5.14 13.77 -6.01
CA GLN A 20 -5.47 15.07 -5.44
C GLN A 20 -4.74 15.31 -4.10
N LYS A 21 -4.54 14.26 -3.30
CA LYS A 21 -3.78 14.34 -2.05
C LYS A 21 -2.31 14.66 -2.31
N TYR A 22 -1.68 14.03 -3.30
CA TYR A 22 -0.30 14.35 -3.68
C TYR A 22 -0.13 15.77 -4.21
N LYS A 23 -1.07 16.26 -5.03
CA LYS A 23 -1.09 17.68 -5.44
C LYS A 23 -1.10 18.63 -4.24
N THR A 24 -1.76 18.26 -3.15
CA THR A 24 -1.77 19.07 -1.91
C THR A 24 -0.40 19.07 -1.23
N LEU A 25 0.29 17.93 -1.19
CA LEU A 25 1.65 17.82 -0.64
C LEU A 25 2.68 18.58 -1.49
N ASP A 26 2.53 18.55 -2.81
CA ASP A 26 3.40 19.27 -3.76
C ASP A 26 3.23 20.79 -3.69
N ASN A 27 2.00 21.25 -3.52
CA ASN A 27 1.63 22.67 -3.49
C ASN A 27 1.67 23.28 -2.09
N VAL A 28 2.29 22.62 -1.11
CA VAL A 28 2.41 23.13 0.24
C VAL A 28 3.12 24.50 0.24
N ILE A 29 2.47 25.50 0.86
CA ILE A 29 2.99 26.86 0.90
C ILE A 29 4.05 26.96 1.99
N ILE A 30 5.28 27.32 1.58
CA ILE A 30 6.40 27.62 2.49
C ILE A 30 6.32 29.10 2.86
N ASN A 31 5.71 29.40 4.00
CA ASN A 31 5.69 30.74 4.57
C ASN A 31 6.74 30.86 5.68
N GLY A 32 7.50 31.95 5.69
CA GLY A 32 8.51 32.26 6.71
C GLY A 32 9.90 31.73 6.38
N ASN A 33 10.75 31.67 7.40
CA ASN A 33 12.15 31.27 7.25
C ASN A 33 12.28 29.78 6.94
N SER A 34 13.33 29.43 6.19
CA SER A 34 13.72 28.03 5.94
C SER A 34 13.89 27.26 7.25
N ASN A 35 13.53 25.98 7.23
CA ASN A 35 13.77 25.09 8.36
C ASN A 35 15.28 25.05 8.68
N PRO A 36 15.68 25.15 9.96
CA PRO A 36 17.09 25.15 10.35
C PRO A 36 17.86 23.92 9.84
N TYR A 37 17.24 22.75 9.83
CA TYR A 37 17.85 21.51 9.32
C TYR A 37 18.21 21.65 7.84
N CYS A 38 17.30 22.21 7.04
CA CYS A 38 17.49 22.36 5.60
C CYS A 38 18.66 23.29 5.23
N ILE A 39 18.98 24.26 6.09
CA ILE A 39 20.09 25.19 5.86
C ILE A 39 21.40 24.68 6.45
N LYS A 40 21.37 24.06 7.64
CA LYS A 40 22.57 23.73 8.41
C LYS A 40 23.05 22.30 8.20
N ASP A 41 22.12 21.36 8.12
CA ASP A 41 22.42 19.93 8.27
C ASP A 41 22.30 19.17 6.93
N LEU A 42 21.45 19.66 6.02
CA LEU A 42 21.28 19.07 4.68
C LEU A 42 22.61 19.02 3.89
N GLY A 43 23.49 20.01 4.08
CA GLY A 43 24.85 20.03 3.51
C GLY A 43 24.87 20.15 1.98
N THR A 44 23.94 20.91 1.43
CA THR A 44 23.87 21.33 0.02
C THR A 44 23.59 22.83 -0.02
N SER A 45 24.10 23.52 -1.04
CA SER A 45 23.79 24.91 -1.34
C SER A 45 22.81 25.06 -2.50
N GLU A 46 22.38 23.95 -3.11
CA GLU A 46 21.45 23.95 -4.23
C GLU A 46 20.06 24.43 -3.78
N GLU A 47 19.56 25.48 -4.43
CA GLU A 47 18.28 26.10 -4.07
C GLU A 47 17.13 25.09 -4.14
N GLU A 48 17.14 24.22 -5.14
CA GLU A 48 16.11 23.19 -5.31
C GLU A 48 16.09 22.15 -4.19
N ASP A 49 17.26 21.74 -3.69
CA ASP A 49 17.36 20.78 -2.59
C ASP A 49 16.81 21.41 -1.30
N ILE A 50 17.20 22.66 -1.04
CA ILE A 50 16.71 23.45 0.09
C ILE A 50 15.18 23.62 -0.01
N LYS A 51 14.66 23.91 -1.19
CA LYS A 51 13.22 24.04 -1.45
C LYS A 51 12.48 22.73 -1.19
N LEU A 52 12.98 21.60 -1.69
CA LEU A 52 12.40 20.28 -1.43
C LEU A 52 12.43 19.94 0.06
N CYS A 53 13.55 20.16 0.73
CA CYS A 53 13.69 19.95 2.18
C CYS A 53 12.67 20.77 2.98
N ASN A 54 12.44 22.04 2.59
CA ASN A 54 11.44 22.87 3.25
C ASN A 54 10.00 22.38 3.04
N LYS A 55 9.67 21.88 1.84
CA LYS A 55 8.37 21.22 1.60
C LYS A 55 8.20 20.00 2.50
N ILE A 56 9.23 19.16 2.58
CA ILE A 56 9.28 17.98 3.46
C ILE A 56 9.02 18.39 4.92
N ALA A 57 9.79 19.36 5.43
CA ALA A 57 9.66 19.85 6.80
C ALA A 57 8.26 20.40 7.09
N LYS A 58 7.66 21.11 6.13
CA LYS A 58 6.33 21.70 6.26
C LYS A 58 5.24 20.63 6.30
N ASN A 59 5.29 19.64 5.40
CA ASN A 59 4.36 18.52 5.39
C ASN A 59 4.46 17.69 6.69
N LEU A 60 5.67 17.40 7.16
CA LEU A 60 5.91 16.73 8.45
C LEU A 60 5.34 17.52 9.63
N LYS A 61 5.48 18.84 9.64
CA LYS A 61 4.88 19.69 10.67
C LYS A 61 3.35 19.58 10.67
N SER A 62 2.73 19.67 9.49
CA SER A 62 1.27 19.52 9.37
C SER A 62 0.78 18.15 9.87
N LEU A 63 1.53 17.08 9.62
CA LEU A 63 1.21 15.73 10.14
C LEU A 63 1.41 15.61 11.65
N LYS A 64 2.46 16.27 12.19
CA LYS A 64 2.69 16.32 13.63
C LYS A 64 1.52 16.97 14.37
N ASP A 65 1.02 18.08 13.81
CA ASP A 65 -0.05 18.90 14.40
C ASP A 65 -1.45 18.26 14.25
N GLU A 66 -1.60 17.20 13.45
CA GLU A 66 -2.84 16.41 13.37
C GLU A 66 -3.10 15.70 14.70
N LEU A 67 -4.32 15.77 15.21
CA LEU A 67 -4.68 15.17 16.51
C LEU A 67 -5.37 13.81 16.34
N ASP A 68 -6.04 13.59 15.22
CA ASP A 68 -6.65 12.31 14.90
C ASP A 68 -5.57 11.31 14.48
N LYS A 69 -5.44 10.22 15.24
CA LYS A 69 -4.39 9.20 15.01
C LYS A 69 -4.55 8.48 13.68
N GLU A 70 -5.78 8.19 13.25
CA GLU A 70 -6.03 7.47 12.01
C GLU A 70 -5.82 8.38 10.80
N VAL A 71 -6.23 9.66 10.90
CA VAL A 71 -5.95 10.67 9.87
C VAL A 71 -4.45 10.91 9.76
N LYS A 72 -3.73 11.00 10.89
CA LYS A 72 -2.27 11.12 10.94
C LYS A 72 -1.59 9.93 10.30
N LYS A 73 -1.94 8.70 10.70
CA LYS A 73 -1.38 7.46 10.15
C LYS A 73 -1.58 7.38 8.65
N ARG A 74 -2.80 7.61 8.17
CA ARG A 74 -3.09 7.66 6.73
C ARG A 74 -2.30 8.76 6.03
N GLY A 75 -2.26 9.96 6.61
CA GLY A 75 -1.47 11.09 6.10
C GLY A 75 0.02 10.77 5.99
N CYS A 76 0.55 10.01 6.95
CA CYS A 76 1.92 9.52 6.92
C CYS A 76 2.19 8.53 5.78
N HIS A 77 1.26 7.61 5.48
CA HIS A 77 1.38 6.72 4.33
C HIS A 77 1.43 7.50 3.01
N TYR A 78 0.53 8.48 2.83
CA TYR A 78 0.60 9.39 1.67
C TYR A 78 1.93 10.15 1.61
N PHE A 79 2.38 10.71 2.73
CA PHE A 79 3.61 11.46 2.78
C PHE A 79 4.84 10.61 2.45
N ARG A 80 4.91 9.38 2.97
CA ARG A 80 5.99 8.43 2.66
C ARG A 80 6.12 8.22 1.15
N HIS A 81 5.02 7.86 0.49
CA HIS A 81 5.01 7.57 -0.95
C HIS A 81 5.32 8.80 -1.79
N TRP A 82 4.78 9.96 -1.39
CA TRP A 82 5.11 11.23 -2.01
C TRP A 82 6.60 11.55 -1.87
N PHE A 83 7.15 11.44 -0.67
CA PHE A 83 8.54 11.73 -0.38
C PHE A 83 9.48 10.85 -1.20
N GLN A 84 9.25 9.53 -1.23
CA GLN A 84 10.04 8.59 -2.03
C GLN A 84 9.95 8.90 -3.53
N ASP A 85 8.79 9.28 -4.04
CA ASP A 85 8.60 9.68 -5.45
C ASP A 85 9.35 10.99 -5.78
N GLN A 86 9.39 11.96 -4.87
CA GLN A 86 10.20 13.19 -5.04
C GLN A 86 11.70 12.88 -5.05
N ILE A 87 12.17 12.02 -4.13
CA ILE A 87 13.56 11.58 -4.06
C ILE A 87 13.96 10.83 -5.34
N SER A 88 13.14 9.87 -5.78
CA SER A 88 13.31 9.10 -7.01
C SER A 88 13.45 10.00 -8.24
N LYS A 89 12.54 10.96 -8.40
CA LYS A 89 12.57 11.95 -9.50
C LYS A 89 13.86 12.76 -9.49
N LYS A 90 14.24 13.32 -8.33
CA LYS A 90 15.29 14.33 -8.26
C LYS A 90 16.70 13.75 -8.25
N TYR A 91 16.92 12.62 -7.59
CA TYR A 91 18.27 12.09 -7.34
C TYR A 91 18.58 10.81 -8.09
N TYR A 92 17.56 10.16 -8.67
CA TYR A 92 17.69 8.88 -9.35
C TYR A 92 17.15 8.92 -10.78
N ASN A 93 16.65 10.05 -11.27
CA ASN A 93 16.03 10.18 -12.60
C ASN A 93 14.94 9.12 -12.87
N ARG A 94 14.29 8.60 -11.83
CA ARG A 94 13.40 7.43 -11.90
C ARG A 94 14.04 6.19 -12.53
N GLU A 95 15.35 6.04 -12.46
CA GLU A 95 16.07 4.85 -12.90
C GLU A 95 16.20 3.85 -11.76
N ASN A 96 16.20 2.55 -12.07
CA ASN A 96 16.30 1.50 -11.07
C ASN A 96 17.75 1.26 -10.62
N VAL A 97 18.40 2.28 -10.08
CA VAL A 97 19.82 2.27 -9.70
C VAL A 97 19.99 2.49 -8.19
N SER A 98 20.88 1.71 -7.57
CA SER A 98 21.33 1.95 -6.18
C SER A 98 22.42 3.02 -6.18
N ASN A 99 22.03 4.27 -6.43
CA ASN A 99 22.94 5.40 -6.31
C ASN A 99 22.86 5.98 -4.91
N ASN A 100 23.98 5.98 -4.19
CA ASN A 100 24.05 6.64 -2.88
C ASN A 100 24.17 8.15 -3.07
N ASN A 101 23.02 8.84 -3.17
CA ASN A 101 22.99 10.29 -3.16
C ASN A 101 23.06 10.79 -1.70
N PRO A 102 24.08 11.58 -1.32
CA PRO A 102 24.27 12.01 0.07
C PRO A 102 23.17 12.96 0.57
N VAL A 103 22.61 13.80 -0.31
CA VAL A 103 21.51 14.71 0.05
C VAL A 103 20.23 13.90 0.27
N ALA A 104 19.94 12.93 -0.61
CA ALA A 104 18.81 12.02 -0.43
C ALA A 104 18.92 11.26 0.89
N GLY A 105 20.10 10.71 1.22
CA GLY A 105 20.35 10.02 2.49
C GLY A 105 20.03 10.89 3.71
N LYS A 106 20.49 12.15 3.72
CA LYS A 106 20.17 13.10 4.80
C LYS A 106 18.67 13.43 4.88
N LEU A 107 17.98 13.54 3.73
CA LEU A 107 16.53 13.74 3.73
C LEU A 107 15.80 12.53 4.35
N PHE A 108 16.25 11.31 4.07
CA PHE A 108 15.72 10.12 4.74
C PHE A 108 15.98 10.14 6.25
N ASP A 109 17.19 10.51 6.68
CA ASP A 109 17.52 10.65 8.11
C ASP A 109 16.63 11.69 8.80
N PHE A 110 16.40 12.83 8.14
CA PHE A 110 15.52 13.88 8.63
C PHE A 110 14.08 13.39 8.82
N VAL A 111 13.53 12.71 7.81
CA VAL A 111 12.19 12.12 7.87
C VAL A 111 12.13 11.05 8.96
N SER A 112 13.14 10.20 9.08
CA SER A 112 13.22 9.14 10.09
C SER A 112 13.17 9.69 11.52
N LEU A 113 13.98 10.73 11.79
CA LEU A 113 14.01 11.41 13.07
C LEU A 113 12.66 12.07 13.39
N ALA A 114 12.06 12.77 12.42
CA ALA A 114 10.78 13.42 12.61
C ALA A 114 9.65 12.41 12.90
N SER A 115 9.60 11.34 12.13
CA SER A 115 8.58 10.28 12.24
C SER A 115 8.67 9.55 13.57
N THR A 116 9.87 9.14 13.95
CA THR A 116 10.09 8.29 15.13
C THR A 116 10.10 9.12 16.41
N SER A 117 10.87 10.21 16.45
CA SER A 117 11.13 10.94 17.69
C SER A 117 10.18 12.11 17.94
N LEU A 118 9.62 12.72 16.90
CA LEU A 118 8.76 13.90 17.06
C LEU A 118 7.26 13.58 16.96
N MET A 119 6.90 12.57 16.17
CA MET A 119 5.50 12.19 15.91
C MET A 119 5.11 10.86 16.55
N ASN A 120 6.09 9.99 16.84
CA ASN A 120 5.86 8.59 17.22
C ASN A 120 4.96 7.84 16.22
N GLU A 121 5.16 8.14 14.93
CA GLU A 121 4.42 7.55 13.81
C GLU A 121 5.43 7.03 12.77
N PRO A 122 5.91 5.78 12.91
CA PRO A 122 6.91 5.21 12.02
C PRO A 122 6.37 4.99 10.60
N GLY A 123 5.05 5.02 10.38
CA GLY A 123 4.46 4.90 9.04
C GLY A 123 4.85 6.02 8.07
N CYS A 124 5.35 7.15 8.59
CA CYS A 124 5.92 8.23 7.79
C CYS A 124 7.32 7.92 7.24
N ASN A 125 8.00 6.87 7.76
CA ASN A 125 9.36 6.53 7.34
C ASN A 125 9.40 6.02 5.92
N GLY A 126 10.32 6.59 5.13
CA GLY A 126 10.68 6.01 3.84
C GLY A 126 11.47 4.72 3.99
N ASN A 127 11.29 3.79 3.05
CA ASN A 127 12.15 2.62 2.94
C ASN A 127 13.48 3.03 2.30
N THR A 128 14.53 3.16 3.11
CA THR A 128 15.87 3.59 2.71
C THR A 128 16.67 2.54 1.93
N HIS A 129 16.20 1.29 1.89
CA HIS A 129 16.91 0.16 1.29
C HIS A 129 16.28 -0.32 -0.03
N ALA A 130 15.15 0.27 -0.43
CA ALA A 130 14.42 -0.06 -1.64
C ALA A 130 14.90 0.78 -2.84
N TYR A 131 14.67 0.27 -4.04
CA TYR A 131 15.01 0.97 -5.28
C TYR A 131 13.84 1.84 -5.77
N PRO A 132 14.11 2.81 -6.67
CA PRO A 132 13.07 3.61 -7.31
C PRO A 132 11.91 2.81 -7.93
N LYS A 133 12.18 1.61 -8.48
CA LYS A 133 11.14 0.70 -8.99
C LYS A 133 10.21 0.25 -7.86
N ASP A 134 10.77 -0.22 -6.75
CA ASP A 134 9.99 -0.71 -5.61
C ASP A 134 9.15 0.41 -4.99
N TRP A 135 9.72 1.61 -4.83
CA TRP A 135 8.97 2.77 -4.34
C TRP A 135 7.79 3.13 -5.25
N LYS A 136 7.95 2.99 -6.57
CA LYS A 136 6.87 3.22 -7.53
C LYS A 136 5.77 2.16 -7.41
N GLU A 137 6.15 0.89 -7.29
CA GLU A 137 5.20 -0.21 -7.10
C GLU A 137 4.41 -0.07 -5.78
N GLU A 138 5.09 0.23 -4.68
CA GLU A 138 4.46 0.48 -3.38
C GLU A 138 3.47 1.65 -3.47
N LYS A 139 3.87 2.78 -4.07
CA LYS A 139 2.99 3.94 -4.27
C LYS A 139 1.76 3.58 -5.12
N ASP A 140 1.95 2.89 -6.24
CA ASP A 140 0.85 2.53 -7.15
C ASP A 140 -0.15 1.59 -6.49
N LEU A 141 0.33 0.66 -5.66
CA LEU A 141 -0.52 -0.22 -4.86
C LEU A 141 -1.31 0.56 -3.81
N HIS A 142 -0.63 1.43 -3.05
CA HIS A 142 -1.29 2.32 -2.08
C HIS A 142 -2.41 3.13 -2.76
N ASP A 143 -2.09 3.75 -3.90
CA ASP A 143 -3.05 4.54 -4.68
C ASP A 143 -4.24 3.73 -5.15
N TYR A 144 -4.00 2.51 -5.63
CA TYR A 144 -5.07 1.61 -6.03
C TYR A 144 -6.03 1.34 -4.87
N PHE A 145 -5.54 1.03 -3.67
CA PHE A 145 -6.39 0.74 -2.52
C PHE A 145 -7.15 1.98 -2.03
N GLU A 146 -6.56 3.16 -2.10
CA GLU A 146 -7.22 4.42 -1.73
C GLU A 146 -8.27 4.85 -2.76
N ASN A 147 -8.03 4.52 -4.03
CA ASN A 147 -8.93 4.85 -5.13
C ASN A 147 -9.95 3.76 -5.45
N TYR A 148 -9.83 2.55 -4.89
CA TYR A 148 -10.59 1.36 -5.29
C TYR A 148 -12.08 1.61 -5.54
N LYS A 149 -12.76 2.27 -4.59
CA LYS A 149 -14.21 2.57 -4.66
C LYS A 149 -14.60 3.59 -5.75
N TYR A 150 -13.64 4.33 -6.28
CA TYR A 150 -13.81 5.33 -7.34
C TYR A 150 -13.50 4.76 -8.73
N ILE A 151 -12.86 3.59 -8.80
CA ILE A 151 -12.55 2.91 -10.06
C ILE A 151 -13.78 2.11 -10.51
N LYS A 152 -14.60 2.75 -11.33
CA LYS A 152 -15.81 2.15 -11.92
C LYS A 152 -16.11 2.83 -13.25
N CYS A 153 -16.68 2.09 -14.19
CA CYS A 153 -17.08 2.65 -15.48
C CYS A 153 -18.44 3.38 -15.43
N ASP A 154 -19.19 3.23 -14.33
CA ASP A 154 -20.48 3.87 -14.15
C ASP A 154 -20.34 5.40 -14.29
N ASN A 155 -21.04 5.98 -15.28
CA ASN A 155 -21.06 7.42 -15.64
C ASN A 155 -19.86 7.94 -16.44
N PHE A 156 -18.98 7.07 -16.93
CA PHE A 156 -17.83 7.47 -17.75
C PHE A 156 -17.97 7.01 -19.19
N ASP A 157 -17.35 7.76 -20.11
CA ASP A 157 -17.28 7.36 -21.52
C ASP A 157 -16.38 6.13 -21.71
N LYS A 158 -16.50 5.51 -22.89
CA LYS A 158 -15.70 4.34 -23.29
C LYS A 158 -14.21 4.56 -23.04
N VAL A 159 -13.69 5.72 -23.42
CA VAL A 159 -12.27 6.08 -23.31
C VAL A 159 -11.80 6.08 -21.87
N THR A 160 -12.59 6.63 -20.95
CA THR A 160 -12.25 6.67 -19.53
C THR A 160 -12.35 5.28 -18.89
N CYS A 161 -13.35 4.47 -19.29
CA CYS A 161 -13.45 3.08 -18.86
C CYS A 161 -12.24 2.25 -19.32
N GLU A 162 -11.78 2.42 -20.57
CA GLU A 162 -10.54 1.80 -21.08
C GLU A 162 -9.32 2.16 -20.24
N LYS A 163 -9.19 3.42 -19.80
CA LYS A 163 -8.10 3.84 -18.91
C LYS A 163 -8.14 3.08 -17.58
N TYR A 164 -9.31 2.87 -16.99
CA TYR A 164 -9.44 2.08 -15.76
C TYR A 164 -9.11 0.60 -15.97
N VAL A 165 -9.56 0.00 -17.08
CA VAL A 165 -9.19 -1.38 -17.42
C VAL A 165 -7.67 -1.52 -17.51
N ASN A 166 -7.01 -0.63 -18.25
CA ASN A 166 -5.55 -0.66 -18.41
C ASN A 166 -4.82 -0.38 -17.09
N TYR A 167 -5.34 0.51 -16.25
CA TYR A 167 -4.77 0.79 -14.93
C TYR A 167 -4.87 -0.43 -14.01
N VAL A 168 -6.05 -1.07 -13.92
CA VAL A 168 -6.24 -2.23 -13.04
C VAL A 168 -5.48 -3.45 -13.56
N ASP A 169 -5.34 -3.62 -14.87
CA ASP A 169 -4.49 -4.64 -15.48
C ASP A 169 -3.01 -4.46 -15.09
N TYR A 170 -2.51 -3.22 -15.16
CA TYR A 170 -1.18 -2.86 -14.65
C TYR A 170 -1.02 -3.19 -13.15
N ILE A 171 -1.99 -2.80 -12.32
CA ILE A 171 -1.96 -3.08 -10.87
C ILE A 171 -2.03 -4.58 -10.59
N TYR A 172 -2.78 -5.36 -11.37
CA TYR A 172 -2.89 -6.81 -11.20
C TYR A 172 -1.52 -7.50 -11.22
N HIS A 173 -0.64 -7.08 -12.14
CA HIS A 173 0.71 -7.63 -12.23
C HIS A 173 1.55 -7.32 -10.98
N ILE A 174 1.52 -6.08 -10.50
CA ILE A 174 2.27 -5.65 -9.31
C ILE A 174 1.70 -6.27 -8.03
N TYR A 175 0.37 -6.36 -7.93
CA TYR A 175 -0.34 -6.94 -6.80
C TYR A 175 0.05 -8.40 -6.60
N LYS A 176 0.17 -9.19 -7.67
CA LYS A 176 0.49 -10.62 -7.58
C LYS A 176 1.84 -10.89 -6.93
N GLU A 177 2.86 -10.08 -7.26
CA GLU A 177 4.20 -10.21 -6.66
C GLU A 177 4.19 -9.80 -5.18
N ASN A 178 3.48 -8.72 -4.86
CA ASN A 178 3.41 -8.19 -3.51
C ASN A 178 2.48 -8.98 -2.57
N PHE A 179 1.43 -9.62 -3.10
CA PHE A 179 0.49 -10.43 -2.31
C PHE A 179 1.19 -11.62 -1.66
N LYS A 180 2.08 -12.30 -2.38
CA LYS A 180 2.87 -13.42 -1.83
C LYS A 180 3.68 -12.97 -0.62
N ARG A 181 4.45 -11.88 -0.81
CA ARG A 181 5.33 -11.31 0.21
C ARG A 181 4.58 -10.72 1.41
N CYS A 182 3.41 -10.12 1.19
CA CYS A 182 2.69 -9.39 2.23
C CYS A 182 1.57 -10.18 2.91
N CYS A 183 1.06 -11.25 2.31
CA CYS A 183 -0.13 -11.95 2.78
C CYS A 183 0.00 -13.47 2.89
N GLU A 184 0.91 -14.11 2.14
CA GLU A 184 1.09 -15.57 2.14
C GLU A 184 2.33 -15.99 2.94
N GLU A 185 3.41 -15.23 2.83
CA GLU A 185 4.59 -15.39 3.68
C GLU A 185 4.27 -14.80 5.06
N ASP A 186 4.53 -15.55 6.14
CA ASP A 186 4.52 -15.01 7.50
C ASP A 186 5.56 -13.86 7.52
N ASP A 187 5.14 -12.61 7.27
CA ASP A 187 5.99 -11.43 7.44
C ASP A 187 6.40 -11.44 8.91
N PRO A 188 7.64 -11.84 9.25
CA PRO A 188 8.06 -11.93 10.66
C PRO A 188 8.05 -10.54 11.31
N PHE A 189 7.98 -9.48 10.48
CA PHE A 189 7.94 -8.10 10.89
C PHE A 189 6.55 -7.48 10.84
N GLY A 190 5.52 -8.15 10.28
CA GLY A 190 4.10 -7.79 10.26
C GLY A 190 3.74 -6.30 10.10
N SER A 191 4.63 -5.49 9.51
CA SER A 191 4.58 -4.01 9.61
C SER A 191 5.21 -3.30 8.40
N THR A 192 5.87 -4.02 7.50
CA THR A 192 6.49 -3.39 6.32
C THR A 192 5.51 -3.14 5.19
N CYS A 193 4.48 -3.99 5.06
CA CYS A 193 3.46 -3.88 4.02
C CYS A 193 2.29 -2.96 4.38
N ASP A 194 1.98 -2.77 5.67
CA ASP A 194 0.89 -1.91 6.17
C ASP A 194 0.80 -0.53 5.50
N PRO A 195 1.92 0.15 5.15
CA PRO A 195 1.86 1.47 4.55
C PRO A 195 1.34 1.51 3.12
N TYR A 196 1.21 0.36 2.44
CA TYR A 196 0.81 0.34 1.03
C TYR A 196 0.00 -0.87 0.58
N PHE A 197 -0.12 -1.93 1.37
CA PHE A 197 -0.78 -3.17 0.96
C PHE A 197 -1.98 -3.54 1.81
N LYS A 198 -3.03 -4.08 1.16
CA LYS A 198 -4.24 -4.61 1.79
C LYS A 198 -4.48 -6.05 1.31
N CYS A 199 -4.54 -6.99 2.25
CA CYS A 199 -4.66 -8.43 1.97
C CYS A 199 -6.12 -8.91 1.79
N GLU A 200 -7.10 -8.07 2.11
CA GLU A 200 -8.51 -8.45 2.05
C GLU A 200 -8.93 -8.79 0.62
N ASN A 201 -9.67 -9.90 0.48
CA ASN A 201 -10.09 -10.44 -0.82
C ASN A 201 -10.81 -9.42 -1.70
N MET A 202 -11.58 -8.50 -1.11
CA MET A 202 -12.32 -7.47 -1.86
C MET A 202 -11.41 -6.56 -2.69
N TYR A 203 -10.14 -6.40 -2.31
CA TYR A 203 -9.21 -5.55 -3.04
C TYR A 203 -8.43 -6.29 -4.13
N LYS A 204 -8.67 -7.58 -4.35
CA LYS A 204 -7.99 -8.32 -5.42
C LYS A 204 -8.32 -7.70 -6.79
N PRO A 205 -7.30 -7.26 -7.56
CA PRO A 205 -7.55 -6.58 -8.84
C PRO A 205 -8.24 -7.46 -9.89
N GLY A 206 -8.12 -8.79 -9.80
CA GLY A 206 -8.71 -9.72 -10.78
C GLY A 206 -10.23 -9.61 -10.89
N ASP A 207 -10.93 -9.53 -9.76
CA ASP A 207 -12.40 -9.43 -9.74
C ASP A 207 -12.84 -8.07 -10.29
N LEU A 208 -12.14 -7.00 -9.90
CA LEU A 208 -12.41 -5.65 -10.41
C LEU A 208 -12.13 -5.55 -11.91
N LEU A 209 -11.03 -6.13 -12.39
CA LEU A 209 -10.65 -6.13 -13.80
C LEU A 209 -11.70 -6.83 -14.65
N THR A 210 -12.19 -7.99 -14.19
CA THR A 210 -13.26 -8.74 -14.87
C THR A 210 -14.53 -7.91 -14.96
N LYS A 211 -14.92 -7.25 -13.85
CA LYS A 211 -16.08 -6.36 -13.82
C LYS A 211 -15.92 -5.19 -14.81
N LEU A 212 -14.78 -4.51 -14.83
CA LEU A 212 -14.54 -3.37 -15.71
C LEU A 212 -14.54 -3.77 -17.20
N LYS A 213 -13.94 -4.92 -17.56
CA LYS A 213 -13.96 -5.43 -18.93
C LYS A 213 -15.38 -5.71 -19.42
N SER A 214 -16.20 -6.36 -18.59
CA SER A 214 -17.62 -6.60 -18.92
C SER A 214 -18.40 -5.30 -19.10
N GLN A 215 -18.17 -4.29 -18.24
CA GLN A 215 -18.80 -2.98 -18.40
C GLN A 215 -18.36 -2.28 -19.69
N LEU A 216 -17.08 -2.38 -20.06
CA LEU A 216 -16.54 -1.80 -21.29
C LEU A 216 -17.16 -2.43 -22.56
N GLU A 217 -17.38 -3.74 -22.55
CA GLU A 217 -18.06 -4.46 -23.64
C GLU A 217 -19.50 -3.95 -23.80
N LEU A 218 -20.26 -3.82 -22.71
CA LEU A 218 -21.62 -3.29 -22.74
C LEU A 218 -21.67 -1.85 -23.30
N ILE A 219 -20.74 -0.99 -22.88
CA ILE A 219 -20.62 0.39 -23.41
C ILE A 219 -20.31 0.37 -24.91
N SER A 220 -19.46 -0.54 -25.35
CA SER A 220 -19.09 -0.66 -26.77
C SER A 220 -20.27 -1.12 -27.62
N ASN A 221 -20.99 -2.15 -27.18
CA ASN A 221 -22.13 -2.71 -27.91
C ASN A 221 -23.29 -1.72 -27.99
N ASN A 222 -23.61 -1.02 -26.90
CA ASN A 222 -24.65 0.02 -26.92
C ASN A 222 -24.26 1.21 -27.83
N GLY A 223 -22.97 1.53 -27.93
CA GLY A 223 -22.46 2.55 -28.85
C GLY A 223 -22.52 2.13 -30.32
N GLU A 224 -22.33 0.85 -30.60
CA GLU A 224 -22.47 0.26 -31.95
C GLU A 224 -23.94 0.21 -32.37
N GLU A 225 -24.83 -0.26 -31.51
CA GLU A 225 -26.28 -0.30 -31.77
C GLU A 225 -26.86 1.11 -32.02
N ALA A 226 -26.40 2.13 -31.27
CA ALA A 226 -26.80 3.52 -31.51
C ALA A 226 -26.29 4.05 -32.86
N ARG A 227 -25.08 3.67 -33.29
CA ARG A 227 -24.49 4.06 -34.58
C ARG A 227 -25.16 3.36 -35.76
N GLU A 228 -25.47 2.09 -35.63
CA GLU A 228 -26.20 1.32 -36.64
C GLU A 228 -27.61 1.90 -36.84
N ASN A 229 -28.31 2.24 -35.76
CA ASN A 229 -29.62 2.90 -35.85
C ASN A 229 -29.56 4.31 -36.48
N LEU A 230 -28.47 5.05 -36.26
CA LEU A 230 -28.23 6.34 -36.92
C LEU A 230 -27.94 6.19 -38.42
N ASP A 231 -27.10 5.23 -38.82
CA ASP A 231 -26.80 4.93 -40.23
C ASP A 231 -28.05 4.43 -40.98
N VAL A 232 -28.88 3.59 -40.35
CA VAL A 232 -30.17 3.16 -40.91
C VAL A 232 -31.10 4.35 -41.11
N ARG A 233 -31.16 5.29 -40.16
CA ARG A 233 -31.98 6.50 -40.26
C ARG A 233 -31.44 7.47 -41.32
N GLU A 234 -30.14 7.62 -41.44
CA GLU A 234 -29.51 8.47 -42.46
C GLU A 234 -29.69 7.89 -43.86
N LYS A 235 -29.55 6.57 -44.02
CA LYS A 235 -29.90 5.86 -45.26
C LYS A 235 -31.37 5.99 -45.62
N ALA A 236 -32.30 5.82 -44.67
CA ALA A 236 -33.73 6.01 -44.90
C ALA A 236 -34.09 7.46 -45.30
N THR A 237 -33.39 8.43 -44.71
CA THR A 237 -33.54 9.86 -45.06
C THR A 237 -32.99 10.16 -46.46
N SER A 238 -31.86 9.55 -46.83
CA SER A 238 -31.29 9.69 -48.19
C SER A 238 -32.16 9.03 -49.26
N LEU A 239 -32.76 7.87 -48.95
CA LEU A 239 -33.64 7.13 -49.85
C LEU A 239 -34.97 7.88 -50.07
N SER A 240 -35.55 8.44 -49.01
CA SER A 240 -36.76 9.28 -49.13
C SER A 240 -36.52 10.58 -49.93
N LEU A 241 -35.32 11.18 -49.84
CA LEU A 241 -34.90 12.31 -50.68
C LEU A 241 -34.72 11.91 -52.16
N GLN A 242 -34.29 10.69 -52.45
CA GLN A 242 -34.18 10.18 -53.82
C GLN A 242 -35.56 9.87 -54.43
N LEU A 243 -36.47 9.26 -53.65
CA LEU A 243 -37.86 8.99 -54.10
C LEU A 243 -38.66 10.26 -54.37
N SER A 244 -38.37 11.36 -53.66
CA SER A 244 -39.02 12.65 -53.89
C SER A 244 -38.48 13.41 -55.12
N ALA A 245 -37.32 13.00 -55.66
CA ALA A 245 -36.75 13.54 -56.90
C ALA A 245 -37.24 12.81 -58.18
N THR A 246 -37.74 11.58 -58.05
CA THR A 246 -38.36 10.82 -59.14
C THR A 246 -39.88 10.84 -58.97
N GLY A 247 -40.51 11.94 -59.39
CA GLY A 247 -41.96 12.08 -59.27
C GLY A 247 -42.71 11.04 -60.11
N GLU A 248 -43.56 10.24 -59.44
CA GLU A 248 -44.81 9.67 -59.96
C GLU A 248 -45.68 9.17 -58.77
N TYR A 249 -46.99 9.15 -58.97
CA TYR A 249 -48.07 9.50 -58.02
C TYR A 249 -48.67 8.31 -57.19
N GLU A 250 -49.45 8.68 -56.16
CA GLU A 250 -50.66 8.01 -55.59
C GLU A 250 -50.59 6.95 -54.46
N GLY A 251 -51.32 7.21 -53.34
CA GLY A 251 -52.15 6.19 -52.67
C GLY A 251 -51.90 5.82 -51.18
N GLN A 252 -52.87 6.20 -50.33
CA GLN A 252 -53.37 5.58 -49.07
C GLN A 252 -52.51 5.50 -47.77
N ILE A 253 -53.04 6.11 -46.70
CA ILE A 253 -52.71 5.93 -45.27
C ILE A 253 -53.29 4.60 -44.74
N PRO A 254 -52.62 3.93 -43.78
CA PRO A 254 -53.35 3.46 -42.61
C PRO A 254 -52.73 3.91 -41.27
N GLU A 255 -53.64 4.35 -40.40
CA GLU A 255 -53.53 4.66 -38.98
C GLU A 255 -53.29 3.37 -38.17
N VAL A 256 -52.35 3.40 -37.20
CA VAL A 256 -52.19 2.33 -36.20
C VAL A 256 -52.15 2.92 -34.78
N THR A 257 -53.03 2.32 -33.99
CA THR A 257 -53.52 2.56 -32.64
C THR A 257 -52.46 2.45 -31.54
N LYS A 258 -52.59 3.29 -30.52
CA LYS A 258 -51.95 3.12 -29.19
C LYS A 258 -52.90 2.35 -28.30
N ASP A 259 -52.47 1.19 -27.79
CA ASP A 259 -53.09 0.55 -26.62
C ASP A 259 -52.02 0.27 -25.55
N GLY A 260 -52.31 0.75 -24.34
CA GLY A 260 -51.60 0.41 -23.12
C GLY A 260 -52.37 -0.64 -22.33
N ALA A 261 -51.65 -1.53 -21.64
CA ALA A 261 -52.19 -2.41 -20.62
C ALA A 261 -51.27 -2.40 -19.40
N SER A 262 -51.83 -1.95 -18.27
CA SER A 262 -51.26 -2.01 -16.92
C SER A 262 -51.68 -3.33 -16.27
N LEU A 263 -50.74 -4.09 -15.70
CA LEU A 263 -51.03 -5.28 -14.91
C LEU A 263 -50.59 -5.07 -13.46
N ALA A 264 -51.54 -5.16 -12.53
CA ALA A 264 -51.32 -5.12 -11.10
C ALA A 264 -50.85 -6.50 -10.59
N ILE A 265 -49.89 -6.52 -9.66
CA ILE A 265 -49.49 -7.70 -8.88
C ILE A 265 -49.80 -7.41 -7.41
N THR A 266 -50.59 -8.29 -6.80
CA THR A 266 -50.95 -8.32 -5.38
C THR A 266 -49.97 -9.16 -4.56
N ASP A 267 -49.65 -8.67 -3.35
CA ASP A 267 -48.76 -9.27 -2.35
C ASP A 267 -49.25 -10.61 -1.75
N THR A 268 -48.31 -11.49 -1.42
CA THR A 268 -48.50 -12.69 -0.55
C THR A 268 -47.58 -12.63 0.68
N PRO A 269 -48.05 -12.91 1.91
CA PRO A 269 -47.24 -12.84 3.13
C PRO A 269 -46.34 -14.07 3.39
N SER A 270 -45.29 -13.80 4.15
CA SER A 270 -44.14 -14.63 4.55
C SER A 270 -44.46 -15.91 5.35
N ALA A 271 -43.90 -17.04 4.90
CA ALA A 271 -43.86 -18.31 5.62
C ALA A 271 -42.54 -18.49 6.40
N ILE A 272 -42.34 -17.72 7.49
CA ILE A 272 -41.14 -17.88 8.36
C ILE A 272 -41.50 -18.01 9.86
N GLU A 273 -42.74 -17.81 10.28
CA GLU A 273 -43.06 -17.62 11.72
C GLU A 273 -43.49 -18.89 12.48
N GLY A 274 -43.06 -20.08 12.06
CA GLY A 274 -43.61 -21.35 12.58
C GLY A 274 -42.64 -22.42 13.05
N MET A 275 -41.34 -22.16 13.19
CA MET A 275 -40.36 -23.22 13.54
C MET A 275 -39.32 -22.80 14.57
N TYR A 276 -39.74 -22.31 15.74
CA TYR A 276 -38.84 -22.19 16.89
C TYR A 276 -39.57 -22.43 18.21
N GLU A 277 -40.20 -23.60 18.38
CA GLU A 277 -40.37 -24.18 19.70
C GLU A 277 -40.08 -25.69 19.62
N ASN A 278 -39.23 -26.15 20.55
CA ASN A 278 -38.72 -27.52 20.74
C ASN A 278 -37.41 -27.87 20.01
N SER A 279 -36.30 -27.37 20.54
CA SER A 279 -35.00 -28.03 20.40
C SER A 279 -34.24 -27.97 21.73
N ASP A 280 -33.93 -29.15 22.27
CA ASP A 280 -33.40 -29.45 23.61
C ASP A 280 -32.33 -28.48 24.16
N PHE A 281 -32.61 -27.90 25.32
CA PHE A 281 -31.69 -27.06 26.11
C PHE A 281 -30.33 -27.74 26.43
N ASN A 282 -30.28 -29.07 26.43
CA ASN A 282 -29.05 -29.82 26.72
C ASN A 282 -28.01 -29.79 25.59
N MET A 283 -28.41 -29.57 24.34
CA MET A 283 -27.45 -29.40 23.23
C MET A 283 -26.77 -28.05 23.27
N PHE A 284 -27.51 -26.98 23.61
CA PHE A 284 -26.96 -25.63 23.68
C PHE A 284 -25.92 -25.47 24.80
N SER A 285 -26.14 -26.11 25.96
CA SER A 285 -25.14 -26.10 27.05
C SER A 285 -23.81 -26.72 26.62
N ASN A 286 -23.85 -27.85 25.90
CA ASN A 286 -22.65 -28.53 25.39
C ASN A 286 -21.95 -27.73 24.27
N ILE A 287 -22.70 -27.02 23.43
CA ILE A 287 -22.14 -26.11 22.40
C ILE A 287 -21.46 -24.90 23.04
N ILE A 288 -22.06 -24.31 24.09
CA ILE A 288 -21.47 -23.18 24.82
C ILE A 288 -20.18 -23.62 25.55
N LEU A 289 -20.19 -24.80 26.17
CA LEU A 289 -19.02 -25.34 26.88
C LEU A 289 -17.85 -25.63 25.92
N THR A 290 -18.13 -26.20 24.74
CA THR A 290 -17.10 -26.48 23.72
C THR A 290 -16.55 -25.20 23.08
N ALA A 291 -17.41 -24.23 22.77
CA ALA A 291 -16.98 -22.93 22.24
C ALA A 291 -16.13 -22.14 23.26
N SER A 292 -16.46 -22.22 24.56
CA SER A 292 -15.69 -21.58 25.63
C SER A 292 -14.28 -22.16 25.76
N VAL A 293 -14.14 -23.49 25.70
CA VAL A 293 -12.83 -24.16 25.75
C VAL A 293 -11.98 -23.81 24.53
N LEU A 294 -12.56 -23.81 23.33
CA LEU A 294 -11.85 -23.40 22.11
C LEU A 294 -11.43 -21.93 22.16
N GLY A 295 -12.29 -21.05 22.68
CA GLY A 295 -11.97 -19.64 22.91
C GLY A 295 -10.80 -19.45 23.87
N ALA A 296 -10.76 -20.21 24.96
CA ALA A 296 -9.66 -20.15 25.94
C ALA A 296 -8.33 -20.66 25.34
N ILE A 297 -8.36 -21.74 24.55
CA ILE A 297 -7.16 -22.26 23.87
C ILE A 297 -6.63 -21.24 22.86
N LEU A 298 -7.51 -20.62 22.07
CA LEU A 298 -7.14 -19.57 21.13
C LEU A 298 -6.56 -18.35 21.86
N PHE A 299 -7.16 -17.94 22.97
CA PHE A 299 -6.68 -16.83 23.79
C PHE A 299 -5.29 -17.11 24.38
N ILE A 300 -5.06 -18.31 24.91
CA ILE A 300 -3.76 -18.74 25.42
C ILE A 300 -2.72 -18.81 24.31
N SER A 301 -3.09 -19.31 23.12
CA SER A 301 -2.18 -19.37 21.97
C SER A 301 -1.78 -17.97 21.47
N TYR A 302 -2.73 -17.03 21.45
CA TYR A 302 -2.49 -15.63 21.13
C TYR A 302 -1.58 -14.98 22.17
N TYR A 303 -1.87 -15.19 23.47
CA TYR A 303 -1.08 -14.62 24.55
C TYR A 303 0.36 -15.18 24.58
N TYR A 304 0.52 -16.48 24.32
CA TYR A 304 1.84 -17.10 24.21
C TYR A 304 2.62 -16.59 22.99
N ARG A 305 1.96 -16.37 21.84
CA ARG A 305 2.57 -15.73 20.67
C ARG A 305 3.04 -14.30 20.97
N VAL A 306 2.20 -13.49 21.64
CA VAL A 306 2.54 -12.12 22.03
C VAL A 306 3.74 -12.08 22.99
N ILE A 307 3.75 -12.95 24.02
CA ILE A 307 4.86 -13.03 24.98
C ILE A 307 6.15 -13.48 24.29
N LYS A 308 6.11 -14.54 23.48
CA LYS A 308 7.29 -15.03 22.75
C LYS A 308 7.91 -13.93 21.87
N ASN A 309 7.07 -13.14 21.20
CA ASN A 309 7.54 -12.03 20.36
C ASN A 309 8.17 -10.89 21.20
N SER A 310 7.63 -10.60 22.39
CA SER A 310 8.21 -9.60 23.30
C SER A 310 9.58 -10.03 23.89
N VAL A 311 9.75 -11.32 24.19
CA VAL A 311 10.99 -11.88 24.74
C VAL A 311 12.09 -11.98 23.65
N LEU A 312 11.72 -12.35 22.43
CA LEU A 312 12.65 -12.41 21.28
C LEU A 312 13.16 -11.02 20.85
N GLN A 313 12.38 -9.95 21.07
CA GLN A 313 12.83 -8.57 20.83
C GLN A 313 13.99 -8.16 21.76
N TYR A 314 13.98 -8.60 23.01
CA TYR A 314 15.03 -8.26 23.98
C TYR A 314 16.34 -9.00 23.71
N GLU A 315 16.27 -10.27 23.32
CA GLU A 315 17.45 -11.11 23.13
C GLU A 315 18.22 -10.80 21.82
N ASN A 316 17.52 -10.42 20.74
CA ASN A 316 18.13 -10.13 19.44
C ASN A 316 18.73 -8.72 19.33
N SER A 317 18.22 -7.74 20.09
CA SER A 317 18.81 -6.40 20.19
C SER A 317 20.23 -6.47 20.77
N THR A 318 20.43 -7.35 21.75
CA THR A 318 21.72 -7.53 22.45
C THR A 318 22.75 -8.27 21.58
N ARG A 319 22.35 -9.20 20.70
CA ARG A 319 23.27 -9.94 19.81
C ARG A 319 23.67 -9.18 18.54
N ARG A 320 22.83 -8.28 18.00
CA ARG A 320 23.18 -7.51 16.78
C ARG A 320 24.16 -6.37 17.05
N GLY A 321 24.16 -5.78 18.25
CA GLY A 321 25.14 -4.75 18.65
C GLY A 321 26.59 -5.26 18.71
N LEU A 322 26.81 -6.58 18.91
CA LEU A 322 28.16 -7.15 19.01
C LEU A 322 28.76 -7.60 17.67
N LYS A 323 27.95 -7.90 16.64
CA LYS A 323 28.44 -8.45 15.35
C LYS A 323 28.93 -7.39 14.36
N LEU A 324 28.64 -6.10 14.56
CA LEU A 324 29.03 -5.04 13.61
C LEU A 324 30.45 -4.47 13.80
N HIS A 325 31.22 -4.91 14.80
CA HIS A 325 32.60 -4.44 15.00
C HIS A 325 33.71 -5.35 14.41
N SER A 326 33.37 -6.48 13.76
CA SER A 326 34.37 -7.48 13.34
C SER A 326 34.53 -7.69 11.83
N SER A 327 33.95 -6.87 10.96
CA SER A 327 34.23 -6.97 9.51
C SER A 327 34.64 -5.62 8.94
N LYS A 328 35.92 -5.29 9.16
CA LYS A 328 36.59 -4.27 8.36
C LYS A 328 38.05 -4.68 8.15
N GLY A 329 38.27 -5.23 6.95
CA GLY A 329 39.54 -5.20 6.24
C GLY A 329 40.38 -6.45 6.38
N GLU A 330 40.51 -7.20 5.28
CA GLU A 330 41.79 -7.83 4.95
C GLU A 330 42.00 -7.83 3.44
N LYS A 331 43.15 -7.27 3.06
CA LYS A 331 43.67 -7.17 1.69
C LYS A 331 44.20 -8.54 1.28
N LYS A 332 44.04 -8.87 -0.01
CA LYS A 332 44.72 -9.98 -0.70
C LYS A 332 46.23 -9.98 -0.42
N ILE A 333 46.73 -11.08 0.12
CA ILE A 333 48.08 -11.60 -0.13
C ILE A 333 47.93 -13.12 -0.33
N GLU A 334 48.23 -13.60 -1.54
CA GLU A 334 48.46 -15.01 -1.82
C GLU A 334 49.71 -15.49 -1.07
N ASN A 335 49.64 -16.68 -0.48
CA ASN A 335 50.71 -17.68 -0.58
C ASN A 335 50.15 -19.06 -0.22
N ASN A 336 50.42 -20.01 -1.11
CA ASN A 336 50.09 -21.43 -1.02
C ASN A 336 50.79 -22.11 0.15
N LEU A 337 50.13 -23.05 0.84
CA LEU A 337 50.76 -24.26 1.37
C LEU A 337 49.71 -25.31 1.77
N TYR A 338 49.92 -26.54 1.27
CA TYR A 338 49.18 -27.78 1.50
C TYR A 338 49.11 -28.16 3.00
N ASP A 339 48.02 -28.80 3.47
CA ASP A 339 47.98 -30.26 3.62
C ASP A 339 46.59 -30.83 4.00
N ASN A 340 46.35 -32.06 3.59
CA ASN A 340 45.14 -32.88 3.80
C ASN A 340 45.06 -33.44 5.24
N SER A 341 43.84 -33.62 5.76
CA SER A 341 43.44 -34.84 6.49
C SER A 341 41.92 -34.95 6.57
N GLU A 342 41.36 -35.96 5.90
CA GLU A 342 40.05 -36.52 6.19
C GLU A 342 40.10 -37.28 7.53
N GLU A 343 39.05 -37.22 8.35
CA GLU A 343 38.64 -38.34 9.19
C GLU A 343 37.17 -38.19 9.61
N ASP A 344 36.31 -39.02 9.03
CA ASP A 344 34.98 -39.35 9.54
C ASP A 344 35.11 -40.19 10.82
N LEU A 345 34.25 -39.96 11.83
CA LEU A 345 33.56 -41.02 12.60
C LEU A 345 32.63 -40.47 13.71
N SER A 346 31.34 -40.74 13.51
CA SER A 346 30.30 -41.27 14.43
C SER A 346 30.19 -40.89 15.93
N ASN A 347 28.93 -40.59 16.29
CA ASN A 347 28.13 -41.01 17.45
C ASN A 347 28.39 -40.48 18.87
N TYR A 348 27.30 -39.94 19.45
CA TYR A 348 26.81 -40.02 20.85
C TYR A 348 27.86 -40.05 21.98
N ASP A 349 27.85 -39.05 22.87
CA ASP A 349 27.00 -39.08 24.06
C ASP A 349 27.03 -37.74 24.83
N SER A 350 26.00 -37.54 25.65
CA SER A 350 25.76 -36.39 26.53
C SER A 350 26.81 -36.24 27.63
N GLU A 351 27.23 -35.00 27.93
CA GLU A 351 27.56 -34.57 29.29
C GLU A 351 27.59 -33.04 29.44
N ASP A 352 26.87 -32.55 30.46
CA ASP A 352 26.84 -31.16 30.92
C ASP A 352 28.13 -30.81 31.66
N ILE A 353 28.91 -29.80 31.23
CA ILE A 353 29.80 -29.04 32.13
C ILE A 353 29.88 -27.54 31.75
N TYR A 354 29.59 -26.74 32.76
CA TYR A 354 29.89 -25.32 33.03
C TYR A 354 31.28 -24.82 32.59
N MET A 355 31.39 -23.59 32.06
CA MET A 355 32.12 -22.47 32.71
C MET A 355 32.30 -21.20 31.85
N ASP A 356 32.22 -20.09 32.59
CA ASP A 356 32.94 -18.82 32.46
C ASP A 356 32.41 -17.71 31.54
N SER A 357 31.74 -16.72 32.15
CA SER A 357 31.64 -15.36 31.62
C SER A 357 32.34 -14.39 32.57
N LYS A 358 33.39 -13.77 32.05
CA LYS A 358 34.23 -12.74 32.69
C LYS A 358 33.42 -11.48 33.02
N ILE A 359 32.84 -11.41 34.22
CA ILE A 359 32.18 -10.19 34.73
C ILE A 359 33.26 -9.15 35.08
N ARG A 360 33.40 -8.11 34.25
CA ARG A 360 34.13 -6.89 34.59
C ARG A 360 33.39 -6.13 35.69
N ARG A 361 33.92 -6.15 36.92
CA ARG A 361 33.48 -5.31 38.04
C ARG A 361 33.81 -3.84 37.76
N LEU A 362 32.79 -3.02 37.49
CA LEU A 362 32.87 -1.56 37.60
C LEU A 362 32.96 -1.18 39.09
N LYS A 363 34.09 -0.57 39.49
CA LYS A 363 34.26 0.01 40.83
C LYS A 363 33.57 1.38 40.84
N VAL A 364 32.44 1.49 41.54
CA VAL A 364 31.83 2.79 41.88
C VAL A 364 32.49 3.30 43.16
N SER A 365 33.26 4.38 43.06
CA SER A 365 33.79 5.11 44.22
C SER A 365 32.75 6.11 44.72
N TYR A 366 32.22 5.87 45.91
CA TYR A 366 31.30 6.76 46.64
C TYR A 366 32.11 7.77 47.46
N ASN A 367 31.85 9.06 47.28
CA ASN A 367 32.42 10.15 48.09
C ASN A 367 31.28 10.83 48.86
N PRO A 368 31.18 10.70 50.20
CA PRO A 368 30.18 11.41 50.97
C PRO A 368 30.56 12.88 51.16
N VAL A 369 29.65 13.77 50.74
CA VAL A 369 29.72 15.21 50.99
C VAL A 369 29.47 15.48 52.47
N GLN A 370 30.50 15.97 53.19
CA GLN A 370 30.33 16.53 54.53
C GLN A 370 29.64 17.90 54.44
N LYS A 371 28.44 18.02 55.02
CA LYS A 371 27.81 19.31 55.33
C LYS A 371 28.54 19.92 56.54
N ALA A 372 29.18 21.07 56.35
CA ALA A 372 29.64 21.92 57.44
C ALA A 372 28.54 22.94 57.79
N TYR A 373 28.12 22.93 59.06
CA TYR A 373 27.35 24.01 59.67
C TYR A 373 28.27 25.22 59.89
N ARG A 374 27.80 26.42 59.51
CA ARG A 374 28.11 27.68 60.18
C ARG A 374 26.84 28.51 60.26
#